data_AF-A0A9X5JJB8-F1
#
_entry.id   AF-A0A9X5JJB8-F1
#
_cell.length_a   1.000
_cell.length_b   1.000
_cell.length_c   1.000
_cell.angle_alpha   90.00
_cell.angle_beta   90.00
_cell.angle_gamma   90.00
#
_symmetry.space_group_name_H-M   'P 1'
#
loop_
_entity.id
_entity.type
_entity.pdbx_description
1 polymer ?
#
loop_
_entity_poly.entity_id
_entity_poly.type
_entity_poly.pdbx_seq_one_letter_code
_entity_poly.pdbx_strand_id
1 'polypeptide(L)'
;MFRLYLTKPLYFKVIFKANRFIIGSAIMAYSFTSANPTLRDVKDFCKKTGLISDNTIDSFLLFIRVGGRMEVKKDALDKRKLTYTVTSKALDETRALINTMMIPYGMLYGDFDVSACLKMENFHAEYFQKYAEITLKHVYLFDMVPESKAFIFRDAGHMLLMDLYIESLQQKTTVIEYNYLKASLKCGVSRSHIKRCLQDAEAAGLLTLDKASNTLILHLSFMQMALDYFAVYMAMVEYGLRGLSGVPPLPASMSQ
;
A
#
# COMPACT_ATOMS: atom_id res chain seq x y z
N MET A 1 4.03 10.05 3.52
CA MET A 1 3.66 9.39 2.25
C MET A 1 3.99 10.21 0.99
N PHE A 2 3.38 11.38 0.74
CA PHE A 2 3.62 12.17 -0.50
C PHE A 2 5.10 12.42 -0.84
N ARG A 3 5.93 12.77 0.16
CA ARG A 3 7.37 12.95 -0.05
C ARG A 3 8.05 11.69 -0.60
N LEU A 4 7.71 10.51 -0.06
CA LEU A 4 8.21 9.23 -0.55
C LEU A 4 7.72 8.95 -1.97
N TYR A 5 6.42 9.13 -2.22
CA TYR A 5 5.81 8.93 -3.54
C TYR A 5 6.55 9.70 -4.63
N LEU A 6 6.85 10.98 -4.38
CA LEU A 6 7.52 11.85 -5.33
C LEU A 6 8.96 11.46 -5.65
N THR A 7 9.63 10.64 -4.83
CA THR A 7 10.97 10.13 -5.16
C THR A 7 10.95 9.19 -6.37
N LYS A 8 9.87 8.40 -6.51
CA LYS A 8 9.71 7.41 -7.59
C LYS A 8 8.23 7.27 -7.97
N PRO A 9 7.61 8.29 -8.59
CA PRO A 9 6.15 8.34 -8.79
C PRO A 9 5.62 7.14 -9.59
N LEU A 10 6.33 6.75 -10.67
CA LEU A 10 5.92 5.61 -11.49
C LEU A 10 5.88 4.31 -10.67
N TYR A 11 6.87 4.10 -9.81
CA TYR A 11 6.97 2.90 -8.98
C TYR A 11 5.86 2.84 -7.93
N PHE A 12 5.73 3.88 -7.11
CA PHE A 12 4.75 3.89 -6.04
C PHE A 12 3.31 3.93 -6.57
N LYS A 13 3.06 4.61 -7.70
CA LYS A 13 1.76 4.56 -8.38
C LYS A 13 1.35 3.14 -8.75
N VAL A 14 2.30 2.38 -9.29
CA VAL A 14 2.08 1.01 -9.75
C VAL A 14 1.84 0.09 -8.55
N ILE A 15 2.65 0.21 -7.48
CA ILE A 15 2.51 -0.63 -6.28
C ILE A 15 1.22 -0.36 -5.51
N PHE A 16 0.82 0.91 -5.36
CA PHE A 16 -0.34 1.25 -4.53
C PHE A 16 -1.70 0.83 -5.09
N LYS A 17 -1.74 0.30 -6.31
CA LYS A 17 -2.96 -0.35 -6.81
C LYS A 17 -3.16 -1.67 -6.08
N ALA A 18 -4.32 -1.88 -5.47
CA ALA A 18 -4.62 -3.00 -4.57
C ALA A 18 -4.13 -4.36 -5.09
N ASN A 19 -4.50 -4.73 -6.32
CA ASN A 19 -4.06 -5.99 -6.94
C ASN A 19 -2.54 -6.16 -7.01
N ARG A 20 -1.82 -5.07 -7.28
CA ARG A 20 -0.35 -5.08 -7.38
C ARG A 20 0.32 -5.05 -6.01
N PHE A 21 -0.31 -4.39 -5.03
CA PHE A 21 0.10 -4.45 -3.64
C PHE A 21 0.05 -5.89 -3.12
N ILE A 22 -1.01 -6.66 -3.45
CA ILE A 22 -1.13 -8.08 -3.10
C ILE A 22 0.01 -8.91 -3.70
N ILE A 23 0.36 -8.69 -4.98
CA ILE A 23 1.49 -9.42 -5.59
C ILE A 23 2.80 -9.06 -4.87
N GLY A 24 3.02 -7.76 -4.62
CA GLY A 24 4.20 -7.28 -3.90
C GLY A 24 4.32 -7.85 -2.48
N SER A 25 3.22 -7.91 -1.74
CA SER A 25 3.20 -8.49 -0.40
C SER A 25 3.46 -9.99 -0.43
N ALA A 26 2.92 -10.72 -1.42
CA ALA A 26 3.19 -12.14 -1.60
C ALA A 26 4.67 -12.42 -1.91
N ILE A 27 5.30 -11.59 -2.77
CA ILE A 27 6.74 -11.69 -3.05
C ILE A 27 7.55 -11.57 -1.75
N MET A 28 7.24 -10.58 -0.93
CA MET A 28 7.92 -10.36 0.36
C MET A 28 7.65 -11.51 1.34
N ALA A 29 6.38 -11.93 1.48
CA ALA A 29 5.99 -13.00 2.38
C ALA A 29 6.76 -14.30 2.09
N TYR A 30 6.74 -14.77 0.84
CA TYR A 30 7.47 -15.97 0.46
C TYR A 30 8.99 -15.79 0.57
N SER A 31 9.52 -14.59 0.30
CA SER A 31 10.96 -14.32 0.42
C SER A 31 11.51 -14.48 1.83
N PHE A 32 10.66 -14.31 2.85
CA PHE A 32 11.08 -14.39 4.26
C PHE A 32 10.54 -15.62 5.00
N THR A 33 9.53 -16.31 4.47
CA THR A 33 8.94 -17.50 5.11
C THR A 33 9.29 -18.82 4.42
N SER A 34 9.83 -18.78 3.20
CA SER A 34 10.17 -19.99 2.43
C SER A 34 11.66 -20.08 2.16
N ALA A 35 12.24 -21.27 2.34
CA ALA A 35 13.67 -21.49 2.12
C ALA A 35 14.10 -21.28 0.65
N ASN A 36 13.23 -21.64 -0.31
CA ASN A 36 13.48 -21.50 -1.75
C ASN A 36 12.23 -20.96 -2.46
N PRO A 37 11.96 -19.64 -2.38
CA PRO A 37 10.76 -19.05 -2.93
C PRO A 37 10.79 -19.05 -4.47
N THR A 38 9.67 -19.44 -5.09
CA THR A 38 9.56 -19.50 -6.55
C THR A 38 8.53 -18.52 -7.10
N LEU A 39 8.69 -18.12 -8.36
CA LEU A 39 7.69 -17.32 -9.07
C LEU A 39 6.35 -18.08 -9.20
N ARG A 40 6.37 -19.42 -9.15
CA ARG A 40 5.16 -20.23 -9.17
C ARG A 40 4.36 -20.04 -7.88
N ASP A 41 5.02 -20.04 -6.72
CA ASP A 41 4.34 -19.86 -5.42
C ASP A 41 3.58 -18.53 -5.38
N VAL A 42 4.22 -17.45 -5.84
CA VAL A 42 3.59 -16.13 -5.96
C VAL A 42 2.42 -16.14 -6.93
N LYS A 43 2.58 -16.77 -8.11
CA LYS A 43 1.52 -16.87 -9.13
C LYS A 43 0.32 -17.66 -8.62
N ASP A 44 0.55 -18.82 -8.03
CA ASP A 44 -0.49 -19.71 -7.53
C ASP A 44 -1.25 -19.06 -6.36
N PHE A 45 -0.54 -18.35 -5.48
CA PHE A 45 -1.17 -17.51 -4.46
C PHE A 45 -2.06 -16.44 -5.09
N CYS A 46 -1.53 -15.64 -6.03
CA CYS A 46 -2.29 -14.55 -6.66
C CYS A 46 -3.53 -15.05 -7.41
N LYS A 47 -3.44 -16.23 -8.05
CA LYS A 47 -4.56 -16.88 -8.74
C LYS A 47 -5.69 -17.27 -7.80
N LYS A 48 -5.35 -17.80 -6.61
CA LYS A 48 -6.33 -18.22 -5.60
C LYS A 48 -7.16 -17.05 -5.06
N THR A 49 -6.65 -15.82 -5.14
CA THR A 49 -7.40 -14.62 -4.72
C THR A 49 -8.63 -14.36 -5.57
N GLY A 50 -8.64 -14.78 -6.85
CA GLY A 50 -9.70 -14.43 -7.81
C GLY A 50 -9.73 -12.96 -8.24
N LEU A 51 -8.84 -12.11 -7.72
CA LEU A 51 -8.85 -10.65 -7.93
C LEU A 51 -7.90 -10.19 -9.05
N ILE A 52 -6.97 -11.06 -9.47
CA ILE A 52 -5.80 -10.68 -10.27
C ILE A 52 -5.68 -11.59 -11.50
N SER A 53 -5.67 -10.99 -12.69
CA SER A 53 -5.47 -11.72 -13.95
C SER A 53 -4.01 -12.12 -14.16
N ASP A 54 -3.78 -13.21 -14.91
CA ASP A 54 -2.45 -13.71 -15.27
C ASP A 54 -1.57 -12.63 -15.91
N ASN A 55 -2.14 -11.86 -16.84
CA ASN A 55 -1.44 -10.72 -17.46
C ASN A 55 -1.02 -9.66 -16.44
N THR A 56 -1.82 -9.41 -15.40
CA THR A 56 -1.46 -8.45 -14.34
C THR A 56 -0.32 -8.99 -13.50
N ILE A 57 -0.34 -10.28 -13.17
CA ILE A 57 0.74 -10.93 -12.42
C ILE A 57 2.05 -10.87 -13.21
N ASP A 58 2.03 -11.32 -14.46
CA ASP A 58 3.23 -11.39 -15.31
C ASP A 58 3.81 -10.00 -15.59
N SER A 59 2.97 -9.02 -15.92
CA SER A 59 3.43 -7.65 -16.14
C SER A 59 4.02 -7.01 -14.89
N PHE A 60 3.45 -7.28 -13.70
CA PHE A 60 3.99 -6.77 -12.45
C PHE A 60 5.31 -7.46 -12.05
N LEU A 61 5.40 -8.78 -12.20
CA LEU A 61 6.66 -9.50 -11.96
C LEU A 61 7.78 -9.01 -12.89
N LEU A 62 7.47 -8.79 -14.17
CA LEU A 62 8.39 -8.18 -15.12
C LEU A 62 8.80 -6.77 -14.69
N PHE A 63 7.84 -5.95 -14.27
CA PHE A 63 8.08 -4.58 -13.80
C PHE A 63 9.04 -4.53 -12.61
N ILE A 64 8.84 -5.39 -11.60
CA ILE A 64 9.71 -5.48 -10.42
C ILE A 64 11.10 -5.99 -10.82
N ARG A 65 11.19 -6.99 -11.71
CA ARG A 65 12.47 -7.51 -12.20
C ARG A 65 13.27 -6.46 -13.00
N VAL A 66 12.67 -5.87 -14.03
CA VAL A 66 13.32 -4.84 -14.87
C VAL A 66 13.65 -3.60 -14.05
N GLY A 67 12.84 -3.29 -13.03
CA GLY A 67 13.11 -2.21 -12.08
C GLY A 67 14.29 -2.47 -11.11
N GLY A 68 14.93 -3.64 -11.19
CA GLY A 68 16.07 -4.03 -10.34
C GLY A 68 15.67 -4.35 -8.89
N ARG A 69 14.43 -4.76 -8.66
CA ARG A 69 13.88 -5.07 -7.31
C ARG A 69 13.78 -6.56 -7.03
N MET A 70 14.01 -7.38 -8.06
CA MET A 70 13.97 -8.83 -7.96
C MET A 70 14.95 -9.42 -8.95
N GLU A 71 15.76 -10.35 -8.46
CA GLU A 71 16.58 -11.23 -9.29
C GLU A 71 15.87 -12.57 -9.45
N VAL A 72 15.95 -13.17 -10.63
CA VAL A 72 15.34 -14.46 -10.94
C VAL A 72 16.41 -15.38 -11.49
N LYS A 73 16.51 -16.58 -10.92
CA LYS A 73 17.48 -17.61 -11.31
C LYS A 73 16.74 -18.92 -11.57
N LYS A 74 17.33 -19.77 -12.41
CA LYS A 74 16.85 -21.16 -12.55
C LYS A 74 17.33 -21.94 -11.34
N ASP A 75 16.47 -22.77 -10.78
CA ASP A 75 16.85 -23.68 -9.71
C ASP A 75 17.94 -24.66 -10.21
N ALA A 76 18.87 -25.00 -9.31
CA ALA A 76 20.02 -25.82 -9.64
C ALA A 76 19.64 -27.30 -9.91
N LEU A 77 18.58 -27.79 -9.27
CA LEU A 77 18.13 -29.19 -9.34
C LEU A 77 17.02 -29.38 -10.40
N ASP A 78 16.08 -28.43 -10.52
CA ASP A 78 15.07 -28.42 -11.58
C ASP A 78 15.07 -27.08 -12.32
N LYS A 79 15.77 -27.02 -13.45
CA LYS A 79 15.89 -25.81 -14.30
C LYS A 79 14.55 -25.25 -14.81
N ARG A 80 13.43 -25.97 -14.65
CA ARG A 80 12.07 -25.49 -14.97
C ARG A 80 11.50 -24.62 -13.84
N LYS A 81 12.03 -24.71 -12.63
CA LYS A 81 11.67 -23.85 -11.50
C LYS A 81 12.47 -22.56 -11.56
N LEU A 82 11.77 -21.44 -11.41
CA LEU A 82 12.35 -20.11 -11.33
C LEU A 82 12.25 -19.64 -9.88
N THR A 83 13.40 -19.63 -9.19
CA THR A 83 13.55 -19.05 -7.86
C THR A 83 13.84 -17.56 -7.98
N TYR A 84 13.54 -16.81 -6.92
CA TYR A 84 13.82 -15.38 -6.89
C TYR A 84 14.43 -14.93 -5.58
N THR A 85 15.07 -13.77 -5.62
CA THR A 85 15.55 -13.06 -4.44
C THR A 85 15.19 -11.59 -4.56
N VAL A 86 14.70 -10.99 -3.48
CA VAL A 86 14.44 -9.56 -3.41
C VAL A 86 15.76 -8.81 -3.23
N THR A 87 15.96 -7.71 -3.95
CA THR A 87 17.21 -6.94 -3.88
C THR A 87 17.20 -5.95 -2.71
N SER A 88 18.37 -5.48 -2.28
CA SER A 88 18.47 -4.42 -1.26
C SER A 88 17.64 -3.19 -1.62
N LYS A 89 17.62 -2.79 -2.89
CA LYS A 89 16.76 -1.71 -3.41
C LYS A 89 15.28 -1.93 -3.08
N ALA A 90 14.77 -3.15 -3.25
CA ALA A 90 13.38 -3.46 -2.92
C ALA A 90 13.14 -3.38 -1.40
N LEU A 91 14.09 -3.89 -0.61
CA LEU A 91 14.05 -3.85 0.85
C LEU A 91 14.04 -2.40 1.36
N ASP A 92 14.91 -1.54 0.85
CA ASP A 92 15.03 -0.13 1.27
C ASP A 92 13.76 0.66 0.94
N GLU A 93 13.21 0.48 -0.27
CA GLU A 93 11.98 1.16 -0.67
C GLU A 93 10.76 0.65 0.09
N THR A 94 10.71 -0.63 0.39
CA THR A 94 9.67 -1.23 1.24
C THR A 94 9.80 -0.74 2.68
N ARG A 95 11.03 -0.62 3.19
CA ARG A 95 11.29 -0.05 4.52
C ARG A 95 10.83 1.40 4.59
N ALA A 96 11.18 2.20 3.60
CA ALA A 96 10.74 3.58 3.51
C ALA A 96 9.21 3.69 3.49
N LEU A 97 8.52 2.76 2.82
CA LEU A 97 7.07 2.69 2.81
C LEU A 97 6.49 2.35 4.19
N ILE A 98 6.99 1.31 4.85
CA ILE A 98 6.57 0.93 6.21
C ILE A 98 6.76 2.09 7.19
N ASN A 99 7.89 2.81 7.08
CA ASN A 99 8.19 3.96 7.91
C ASN A 99 7.15 5.09 7.79
N THR A 100 6.42 5.18 6.68
CA THR A 100 5.35 6.19 6.53
C THR A 100 4.16 5.99 7.47
N MET A 101 4.01 4.79 8.05
CA MET A 101 3.00 4.47 9.07
C MET A 101 3.63 4.18 10.44
N MET A 102 4.81 3.54 10.48
CA MET A 102 5.54 3.28 11.75
C MET A 102 5.90 4.58 12.50
N ILE A 103 6.28 5.65 11.80
CA ILE A 103 6.62 6.92 12.45
C ILE A 103 5.38 7.57 13.07
N PRO A 104 4.26 7.80 12.34
CA PRO A 104 3.02 8.26 12.95
C PRO A 104 2.51 7.36 14.08
N TYR A 105 2.66 6.05 13.94
CA TYR A 105 2.32 5.12 15.00
C TYR A 105 3.09 5.40 16.31
N GLY A 106 4.41 5.61 16.24
CA GLY A 106 5.19 6.01 17.42
C GLY A 106 4.86 7.41 17.96
N MET A 107 4.26 8.29 17.14
CA MET A 107 3.73 9.58 17.63
C MET A 107 2.44 9.40 18.45
N LEU A 108 1.67 8.34 18.18
CA LEU A 108 0.45 8.01 18.92
C LEU A 108 0.76 7.18 20.18
N TYR A 109 1.78 6.34 20.12
CA TYR A 109 2.18 5.44 21.21
C TYR A 109 3.61 5.76 21.67
N GLY A 110 3.74 6.63 22.68
CA GLY A 110 5.03 7.15 23.14
C GLY A 110 6.02 6.09 23.65
N ASP A 111 5.54 4.92 24.05
CA ASP A 111 6.37 3.79 24.49
C ASP A 111 6.99 2.99 23.33
N PHE A 112 6.55 3.24 22.09
CA PHE A 112 7.10 2.58 20.91
C PHE A 112 8.40 3.25 20.45
N ASP A 113 9.53 2.56 20.60
CA ASP A 113 10.84 3.07 20.18
C ASP A 113 11.05 3.00 18.66
N VAL A 114 10.61 4.06 17.98
CA VAL A 114 10.83 4.27 16.54
C VAL A 114 12.32 4.27 16.19
N SER A 115 13.17 4.83 17.06
CA SER A 115 14.62 4.99 16.81
C SER A 115 15.33 3.64 16.79
N ALA A 116 15.02 2.77 17.76
CA ALA A 116 15.51 1.39 17.78
C ALA A 116 15.05 0.63 16.53
N CYS A 117 13.76 0.71 16.19
CA CYS A 117 13.23 0.06 14.99
C CYS A 117 13.99 0.49 13.72
N LEU A 118 14.25 1.80 13.55
CA LEU A 118 14.93 2.36 12.38
C LEU A 118 16.37 1.85 12.20
N LYS A 119 17.03 1.43 13.29
CA LYS A 119 18.43 0.95 13.30
C LYS A 119 18.55 -0.57 13.25
N MET A 120 17.44 -1.29 13.35
CA MET A 120 17.41 -2.75 13.42
C MET A 120 17.87 -3.40 12.10
N GLU A 121 18.94 -4.21 12.17
CA GLU A 121 19.56 -4.85 11.00
C GLU A 121 18.68 -5.96 10.39
N ASN A 122 18.03 -6.75 11.24
CA ASN A 122 17.20 -7.89 10.84
C ASN A 122 15.72 -7.54 10.65
N PHE A 123 15.38 -6.24 10.60
CA PHE A 123 14.00 -5.75 10.59
C PHE A 123 13.13 -6.43 9.53
N HIS A 124 13.60 -6.52 8.28
CA HIS A 124 12.77 -7.09 7.21
C HIS A 124 12.43 -8.55 7.47
N ALA A 125 13.38 -9.33 7.99
CA ALA A 125 13.14 -10.73 8.29
C ALA A 125 12.07 -10.87 9.38
N GLU A 126 12.23 -10.20 10.51
CA GLU A 126 11.28 -10.30 11.62
C GLU A 126 9.90 -9.72 11.26
N TYR A 127 9.87 -8.54 10.62
CA TYR A 127 8.64 -7.90 10.19
C TYR A 127 7.86 -8.78 9.21
N PHE A 128 8.52 -9.29 8.16
CA PHE A 128 7.82 -10.08 7.14
C PHE A 128 7.51 -11.51 7.56
N GLN A 129 8.25 -12.09 8.51
CA GLN A 129 7.83 -13.33 9.16
C GLN A 129 6.44 -13.18 9.78
N LYS A 130 6.18 -12.06 10.48
CA LYS A 130 4.87 -11.80 11.07
C LYS A 130 3.83 -11.29 10.07
N TYR A 131 4.20 -10.33 9.22
CA TYR A 131 3.30 -9.73 8.24
C TYR A 131 2.84 -10.73 7.15
N ALA A 132 3.63 -11.78 6.89
CA ALA A 132 3.22 -12.87 6.01
C ALA A 132 1.91 -13.53 6.44
N GLU A 133 1.57 -13.54 7.73
CA GLU A 133 0.29 -14.09 8.18
C GLU A 133 -0.91 -13.33 7.60
N ILE A 134 -0.86 -12.00 7.53
CA ILE A 134 -1.92 -11.17 6.90
C ILE A 134 -2.02 -11.53 5.42
N THR A 135 -0.87 -11.56 4.74
CA THR A 135 -0.82 -11.79 3.29
C THR A 135 -1.32 -13.18 2.93
N LEU A 136 -0.74 -14.23 3.55
CA LEU A 136 -1.01 -15.62 3.20
C LEU A 136 -2.41 -16.07 3.64
N LYS A 137 -3.01 -15.41 4.65
CA LYS A 137 -4.42 -15.60 5.05
C LYS A 137 -5.42 -14.74 4.26
N HIS A 138 -4.97 -14.04 3.23
CA HIS A 138 -5.83 -13.23 2.35
C HIS A 138 -6.60 -12.12 3.11
N VAL A 139 -5.98 -11.52 4.13
CA VAL A 139 -6.58 -10.41 4.87
C VAL A 139 -6.30 -9.11 4.11
N TYR A 140 -7.33 -8.55 3.48
CA TYR A 140 -7.20 -7.36 2.64
C TYR A 140 -7.88 -6.13 3.24
N LEU A 141 -7.24 -4.96 3.08
CA LEU A 141 -7.74 -3.69 3.60
C LEU A 141 -9.13 -3.38 3.03
N PHE A 142 -9.30 -3.56 1.72
CA PHE A 142 -10.56 -3.26 1.03
C PHE A 142 -11.72 -4.19 1.38
N ASP A 143 -11.51 -5.27 2.12
CA ASP A 143 -12.61 -6.07 2.65
C ASP A 143 -13.11 -5.52 3.99
N MET A 144 -12.24 -4.83 4.74
CA MET A 144 -12.59 -4.10 5.96
C MET A 144 -13.12 -2.69 5.68
N VAL A 145 -12.68 -2.07 4.58
CA VAL A 145 -13.15 -0.74 4.14
C VAL A 145 -13.59 -0.81 2.66
N PRO A 146 -14.76 -1.40 2.36
CA PRO A 146 -15.21 -1.68 0.99
C PRO A 146 -15.29 -0.46 0.08
N GLU A 147 -15.67 0.69 0.61
CA GLU A 147 -15.86 1.95 -0.12
C GLU A 147 -14.52 2.46 -0.70
N SER A 148 -13.40 2.10 -0.07
CA SER A 148 -12.06 2.44 -0.57
C SER A 148 -11.76 1.87 -1.96
N LYS A 149 -12.50 0.84 -2.40
CA LYS A 149 -12.39 0.24 -3.74
C LYS A 149 -12.57 1.26 -4.85
N ALA A 150 -13.38 2.31 -4.64
CA ALA A 150 -13.56 3.42 -5.57
C ALA A 150 -12.23 4.11 -5.93
N PHE A 151 -11.25 4.07 -5.03
CA PHE A 151 -9.93 4.65 -5.23
C PHE A 151 -8.87 3.59 -5.52
N ILE A 152 -8.67 2.63 -4.62
CA ILE A 152 -7.40 1.87 -4.58
C ILE A 152 -7.22 0.84 -5.70
N PHE A 153 -8.27 0.55 -6.49
CA PHE A 153 -8.17 -0.26 -7.71
C PHE A 153 -7.78 0.57 -8.94
N ARG A 154 -7.66 1.90 -8.80
CA ARG A 154 -7.21 2.82 -9.84
C ARG A 154 -5.72 3.17 -9.66
N ASP A 155 -5.03 3.41 -10.76
CA ASP A 155 -3.68 3.96 -10.69
C ASP A 155 -3.70 5.32 -9.96
N ALA A 156 -2.75 5.52 -9.06
CA ALA A 156 -2.68 6.68 -8.16
C ALA A 156 -3.87 6.87 -7.22
N GLY A 157 -4.79 5.90 -7.12
CA GLY A 157 -5.99 6.00 -6.29
C GLY A 157 -5.70 6.26 -4.81
N HIS A 158 -4.72 5.56 -4.25
CA HIS A 158 -4.24 5.81 -2.87
C HIS A 158 -3.78 7.26 -2.67
N MET A 159 -3.05 7.82 -3.65
CA MET A 159 -2.58 9.20 -3.56
C MET A 159 -3.71 10.21 -3.74
N LEU A 160 -4.68 9.93 -4.61
CA LEU A 160 -5.86 10.77 -4.79
C LEU A 160 -6.72 10.81 -3.53
N LEU A 161 -6.98 9.66 -2.91
CA LEU A 161 -7.67 9.57 -1.62
C LEU A 161 -6.97 10.42 -0.55
N MET A 162 -5.65 10.30 -0.45
CA MET A 162 -4.87 11.10 0.49
C MET A 162 -4.90 12.60 0.15
N ASP A 163 -4.82 12.96 -1.13
CA ASP A 163 -4.81 14.36 -1.58
C ASP A 163 -6.13 15.05 -1.24
N LEU A 164 -7.27 14.42 -1.52
CA LEU A 164 -8.60 14.94 -1.20
C LEU A 164 -8.76 15.19 0.31
N TYR A 165 -8.36 14.22 1.14
CA TYR A 165 -8.42 14.36 2.60
C TYR A 165 -7.48 15.46 3.11
N ILE A 166 -6.29 15.61 2.54
CA ILE A 166 -5.37 16.70 2.93
C ILE A 166 -5.91 18.06 2.49
N GLU A 167 -6.46 18.18 1.28
CA GLU A 167 -7.02 19.45 0.79
C GLU A 167 -8.20 19.89 1.68
N SER A 168 -9.04 18.96 2.17
CA SER A 168 -10.12 19.31 3.11
C SER A 168 -9.60 19.83 4.45
N LEU A 169 -8.51 19.25 4.97
CA LEU A 169 -7.85 19.73 6.18
C LEU A 169 -7.19 21.10 5.98
N GLN A 170 -6.54 21.31 4.83
CA GLN A 170 -5.86 22.57 4.51
C GLN A 170 -6.85 23.72 4.33
N GLN A 171 -7.97 23.47 3.66
CA GLN A 171 -9.03 24.45 3.43
C GLN A 171 -10.00 24.55 4.63
N LYS A 172 -9.91 23.63 5.59
CA LYS A 172 -10.77 23.53 6.78
C LYS A 172 -12.27 23.42 6.44
N THR A 173 -12.57 22.72 5.34
CA THR A 173 -13.92 22.55 4.81
C THR A 173 -14.01 21.25 4.02
N THR A 174 -15.19 20.64 3.97
CA THR A 174 -15.46 19.50 3.09
C THR A 174 -15.88 19.93 1.68
N VAL A 175 -16.20 21.20 1.48
CA VAL A 175 -16.42 21.80 0.15
C VAL A 175 -15.10 22.40 -0.31
N ILE A 176 -14.34 21.64 -1.09
CA ILE A 176 -12.97 22.01 -1.48
C ILE A 176 -12.92 22.60 -2.89
N GLU A 177 -12.18 23.70 -3.04
CA GLU A 177 -11.74 24.16 -4.35
C GLU A 177 -10.64 23.23 -4.85
N TYR A 178 -10.93 22.44 -5.88
CA TYR A 178 -10.03 21.36 -6.29
C TYR A 178 -9.27 21.68 -7.58
N ASN A 179 -7.96 21.88 -7.42
CA ASN A 179 -7.06 22.14 -8.53
C ASN A 179 -6.59 20.84 -9.19
N TYR A 180 -7.29 20.43 -10.25
CA TYR A 180 -6.97 19.24 -11.05
C TYR A 180 -5.55 19.23 -11.62
N LEU A 181 -4.97 20.39 -11.95
CA LEU A 181 -3.60 20.46 -12.47
C LEU A 181 -2.61 20.12 -11.36
N LYS A 182 -2.73 20.76 -10.19
CA LYS A 182 -1.92 20.47 -9.00
C LYS A 182 -2.02 18.99 -8.62
N ALA A 183 -3.24 18.45 -8.57
CA ALA A 183 -3.49 17.06 -8.27
C ALA A 183 -2.85 16.10 -9.29
N SER A 184 -2.90 16.43 -10.59
CA SER A 184 -2.30 15.62 -11.66
C SER A 184 -0.78 15.48 -11.52
N LEU A 185 -0.11 16.58 -11.13
CA LEU A 185 1.33 16.61 -10.89
C LEU A 185 1.68 15.81 -9.62
N LYS A 186 0.96 16.03 -8.51
CA LYS A 186 1.16 15.30 -7.25
C LYS A 186 0.95 13.79 -7.43
N CYS A 187 -0.10 13.39 -8.14
CA CYS A 187 -0.49 12.00 -8.30
C CYS A 187 0.20 11.29 -9.48
N GLY A 188 0.92 12.00 -10.36
CA GLY A 188 1.61 11.39 -11.49
C GLY A 188 0.68 10.71 -12.51
N VAL A 189 -0.50 11.29 -12.73
CA VAL A 189 -1.56 10.82 -13.66
C VAL A 189 -2.19 12.03 -14.36
N SER A 190 -2.87 11.81 -15.49
CA SER A 190 -3.50 12.90 -16.23
C SER A 190 -4.73 13.48 -15.50
N ARG A 191 -5.08 14.73 -15.82
CA ARG A 191 -6.31 15.38 -15.34
C ARG A 191 -7.56 14.56 -15.68
N SER A 192 -7.61 13.99 -16.88
CA SER A 192 -8.73 13.12 -17.31
C SER A 192 -8.80 11.81 -16.54
N HIS A 193 -7.66 11.29 -16.06
CA HIS A 193 -7.66 10.14 -15.15
C HIS A 193 -8.22 10.50 -13.79
N ILE A 194 -7.79 11.63 -13.21
CA ILE A 194 -8.34 12.14 -11.94
C ILE A 194 -9.85 12.33 -12.03
N LYS A 195 -10.34 13.02 -13.08
CA LYS A 195 -11.78 13.23 -13.29
C LYS A 195 -12.56 11.91 -13.29
N ARG A 196 -12.07 10.88 -13.98
CA ARG A 196 -12.71 9.55 -13.98
C ARG A 196 -12.73 8.90 -12.60
N CYS A 197 -11.63 8.96 -11.85
CA CYS A 197 -11.62 8.44 -10.48
C CYS A 197 -12.61 9.19 -9.58
N LEU A 198 -12.74 10.52 -9.72
CA LEU A 198 -13.71 11.29 -8.94
C LEU A 198 -15.15 10.99 -9.35
N GLN A 199 -15.41 10.75 -10.63
CA GLN A 199 -16.73 10.30 -11.11
C GLN A 199 -17.11 8.93 -10.54
N ASP A 200 -16.15 7.99 -10.44
CA ASP A 200 -16.38 6.71 -9.78
C ASP A 200 -16.69 6.90 -8.28
N ALA A 201 -15.98 7.81 -7.60
CA ALA A 201 -16.22 8.13 -6.20
C ALA A 201 -17.57 8.84 -5.99
N GLU A 202 -18.00 9.69 -6.92
CA GLU A 202 -19.34 10.30 -6.94
C GLU A 202 -20.42 9.22 -7.11
N ALA A 203 -20.23 8.29 -8.04
CA ALA A 203 -21.15 7.17 -8.23
C ALA A 203 -21.22 6.23 -7.00
N ALA A 204 -20.14 6.17 -6.21
CA ALA A 204 -20.09 5.46 -4.93
C ALA A 204 -20.68 6.28 -3.75
N GLY A 205 -21.19 7.48 -3.98
CA GLY A 205 -21.79 8.33 -2.94
C GLY A 205 -20.79 8.94 -1.96
N LEU A 206 -19.50 9.01 -2.33
CA LEU A 206 -18.42 9.54 -1.48
C LEU A 206 -18.24 11.05 -1.63
N LEU A 207 -18.60 11.61 -2.77
CA LEU A 207 -18.47 13.04 -3.03
C LEU A 207 -19.48 13.51 -4.08
N THR A 208 -19.60 14.82 -4.24
CA THR A 208 -20.32 15.45 -5.35
C THR A 208 -19.38 16.36 -6.13
N LEU A 209 -19.40 16.28 -7.46
CA LEU A 209 -18.67 17.15 -8.39
C LEU A 209 -19.53 18.38 -8.73
N ASP A 210 -19.21 19.55 -8.21
CA ASP A 210 -19.83 20.79 -8.69
C ASP A 210 -19.09 21.33 -9.92
N LYS A 211 -19.69 21.09 -11.09
CA LYS A 211 -19.14 21.49 -12.39
C LYS A 211 -19.19 22.99 -12.64
N ALA A 212 -20.09 23.72 -11.97
CA ALA A 212 -20.26 25.16 -12.18
C ALA A 212 -19.20 25.96 -11.42
N SER A 213 -18.85 25.53 -10.20
CA SER A 213 -17.88 26.22 -9.34
C SER A 213 -16.48 25.58 -9.33
N ASN A 214 -16.28 24.44 -10.00
CA ASN A 214 -15.06 23.63 -9.93
C ASN A 214 -14.71 23.24 -8.47
N THR A 215 -15.72 23.05 -7.63
CA THR A 215 -15.58 22.56 -6.26
C THR A 215 -15.97 21.09 -6.16
N LEU A 216 -15.46 20.43 -5.12
CA LEU A 216 -15.83 19.07 -4.73
C LEU A 216 -16.44 19.13 -3.33
N ILE A 217 -17.60 18.50 -3.16
CA ILE A 217 -18.23 18.35 -1.86
C ILE A 217 -17.90 16.93 -1.38
N LEU A 218 -16.99 16.81 -0.41
CA LEU A 218 -16.68 15.54 0.23
C LEU A 218 -17.78 15.19 1.23
N HIS A 219 -18.38 14.02 1.10
CA HIS A 219 -19.42 13.58 2.01
C HIS A 219 -18.83 13.06 3.32
N LEU A 220 -19.65 12.98 4.37
CA LEU A 220 -19.24 12.35 5.63
C LEU A 220 -18.80 10.90 5.43
N SER A 221 -19.43 10.18 4.49
CA SER A 221 -19.04 8.82 4.08
C SER A 221 -17.60 8.76 3.56
N PHE A 222 -17.14 9.76 2.78
CA PHE A 222 -15.74 9.84 2.37
C PHE A 222 -14.81 10.10 3.54
N MET A 223 -15.16 11.03 4.44
CA MET A 223 -14.32 11.37 5.58
C MET A 223 -14.13 10.16 6.50
N GLN A 224 -15.21 9.44 6.79
CA GLN A 224 -15.17 8.22 7.59
C GLN A 224 -14.35 7.12 6.89
N MET A 225 -14.62 6.86 5.60
CA MET A 225 -13.88 5.89 4.81
C MET A 225 -12.37 6.20 4.78
N ALA A 226 -11.99 7.47 4.61
CA ALA A 226 -10.58 7.87 4.59
C ALA A 226 -9.90 7.61 5.94
N LEU A 227 -10.57 7.92 7.06
CA LEU A 227 -10.08 7.64 8.41
C LEU A 227 -9.93 6.13 8.64
N ASP A 228 -10.98 5.36 8.35
CA ASP A 228 -10.97 3.90 8.52
C ASP A 228 -9.90 3.24 7.65
N TYR A 229 -9.75 3.70 6.40
CA TYR A 229 -8.70 3.23 5.49
C TYR A 229 -7.30 3.39 6.10
N PHE A 230 -6.98 4.58 6.62
CA PHE A 230 -5.65 4.83 7.20
C PHE A 230 -5.47 4.18 8.57
N ALA A 231 -6.54 4.04 9.36
CA ALA A 231 -6.52 3.28 10.61
C ALA A 231 -6.20 1.79 10.36
N VAL A 232 -6.92 1.15 9.42
CA VAL A 232 -6.67 -0.24 9.03
C VAL A 232 -5.28 -0.38 8.41
N TYR A 233 -4.83 0.55 7.58
CA TYR A 233 -3.47 0.51 7.02
C TYR A 233 -2.41 0.58 8.13
N MET A 234 -2.57 1.47 9.11
CA MET A 234 -1.68 1.54 10.26
C MET A 234 -1.71 0.24 11.09
N ALA A 235 -2.89 -0.31 11.36
CA ALA A 235 -3.04 -1.58 12.10
C ALA A 235 -2.38 -2.76 11.38
N MET A 236 -2.45 -2.81 10.04
CA MET A 236 -1.72 -3.81 9.26
C MET A 236 -0.20 -3.67 9.41
N VAL A 237 0.32 -2.43 9.37
CA VAL A 237 1.75 -2.17 9.58
C VAL A 237 2.16 -2.55 11.00
N GLU A 238 1.38 -2.13 11.99
CA GLU A 238 1.56 -2.51 13.39
C GLU A 238 1.63 -4.02 13.57
N TYR A 239 0.75 -4.78 12.92
CA TYR A 239 0.76 -6.24 13.01
C TYR A 239 2.13 -6.84 12.62
N GLY A 240 2.79 -6.29 11.61
CA GLY A 240 4.15 -6.67 11.25
C GLY A 240 5.18 -6.22 12.30
N LEU A 241 5.03 -5.02 12.86
CA LEU A 241 5.90 -4.50 13.92
C LEU A 241 5.86 -5.34 15.21
N ARG A 242 4.73 -6.00 15.51
CA ARG A 242 4.61 -6.95 16.63
C ARG A 242 5.47 -8.22 16.47
N GLY A 243 6.04 -8.44 15.28
CA GLY A 243 7.00 -9.52 15.04
C GLY A 243 8.44 -9.19 15.45
N LEU A 244 8.73 -7.93 15.77
CA LEU A 244 10.09 -7.47 16.05
C LEU A 244 10.55 -7.87 17.45
N SER A 245 11.77 -8.40 17.55
CA SER A 245 12.43 -8.73 18.80
C SER A 245 12.82 -7.45 19.54
N GLY A 246 12.58 -7.39 20.86
CA GLY A 246 12.99 -6.26 21.70
C GLY A 246 12.13 -5.00 21.56
N VAL A 247 11.10 -5.01 20.72
CA VAL A 247 10.01 -4.03 20.76
C VAL A 247 8.93 -4.62 21.67
N PRO A 248 8.60 -4.00 22.82
CA PRO A 248 7.59 -4.56 23.69
C PRO A 248 6.28 -4.73 22.92
N PRO A 249 5.62 -5.91 22.99
CA PRO A 249 4.26 -6.00 22.49
C PRO A 249 3.45 -4.94 23.22
N LEU A 250 2.66 -4.15 22.48
CA LEU A 250 1.80 -3.15 23.10
C LEU A 250 1.03 -3.80 24.27
N PRO A 251 0.89 -3.11 25.41
CA PRO A 251 0.00 -3.58 26.45
C PRO A 251 -1.38 -3.81 25.85
N ALA A 252 -1.98 -4.95 26.19
CA ALA A 252 -3.36 -5.26 25.84
C ALA A 252 -4.29 -4.33 26.63
N SER A 253 -4.35 -3.05 26.27
CA SER A 253 -5.17 -2.06 26.95
C SER A 253 -5.67 -1.01 25.99
N MET A 254 -6.57 -1.42 25.10
CA MET A 254 -7.71 -0.59 24.64
C MET A 254 -8.92 -1.50 24.40
N SER A 255 -9.22 -2.35 25.38
CA SER A 255 -10.58 -2.83 25.63
C SER A 255 -11.07 -2.13 26.90
N GLN A 256 -11.47 -0.87 26.74
CA GLN A 256 -12.38 -0.19 27.65
C GLN A 256 -13.43 0.52 26.80
#